data_AF-A0A1V4Y691-F1
#
_entry.id   AF-A0A1V4Y691-F1
#
_cell.length_a   1.000
_cell.length_b   1.000
_cell.length_c   1.000
_cell.angle_alpha   90.00
_cell.angle_beta   90.00
_cell.angle_gamma   90.00
#
_symmetry.space_group_name_H-M   'P 1'
#
loop_
_entity.id
_entity.type
_entity.pdbx_description
1 polymer ?
#
loop_
_entity_poly.entity_id
_entity_poly.type
_entity_poly.pdbx_seq_one_letter_code
_entity_poly.pdbx_strand_id
1 'polypeptide(L)'
;MLFDHFHCLSCDQTMYECRCPHDGKKLAELARPPLALGHYDYPCECGRWVRGQIILERGTDCILAVDSCPCGRMTRRVVGHLVAIQCSKCRRIISF
;
A
#
# COMPACT_ATOMS: atom_id res chain seq x y z
N MET A 1 -19.78 11.04 -21.46
CA MET A 1 -18.44 10.90 -22.03
C MET A 1 -17.56 10.30 -20.95
N LEU A 2 -17.36 8.97 -21.03
CA LEU A 2 -16.46 8.23 -20.16
C LEU A 2 -15.03 8.65 -20.48
N PHE A 3 -14.38 9.33 -19.56
CA PHE A 3 -12.93 9.30 -19.46
C PHE A 3 -12.59 9.03 -18.01
N ASP A 4 -12.54 7.73 -17.69
CA ASP A 4 -11.81 7.16 -16.58
C ASP A 4 -10.35 7.64 -16.62
N HIS A 5 -10.11 8.87 -16.14
CA HIS A 5 -8.80 9.27 -15.64
C HIS A 5 -8.65 8.76 -14.21
N PHE A 6 -8.84 7.45 -14.03
CA PHE A 6 -7.96 6.73 -13.13
C PHE A 6 -6.58 6.88 -13.76
N HIS A 7 -5.83 7.89 -13.34
CA HIS A 7 -4.38 7.81 -13.41
C HIS A 7 -4.02 6.58 -12.58
N CYS A 8 -4.00 5.44 -13.26
CA CYS A 8 -3.12 4.33 -12.98
C CYS A 8 -1.86 4.95 -12.41
N LEU A 9 -1.62 4.65 -11.13
CA LEU A 9 -0.28 4.58 -10.57
C LEU A 9 0.53 3.72 -11.53
N SER A 10 1.08 4.36 -12.54
CA SER A 10 1.86 3.75 -13.61
C SER A 10 3.12 3.22 -12.95
N CYS A 11 3.09 1.93 -12.63
CA CYS A 11 4.08 0.93 -13.03
C CYS A 11 5.58 1.25 -12.91
N ASP A 12 6.01 2.18 -12.08
CA ASP A 12 7.32 2.09 -11.42
C ASP A 12 7.10 1.42 -10.06
N GLN A 13 6.64 0.17 -10.09
CA GLN A 13 6.69 -0.66 -8.91
C GLN A 13 8.18 -0.89 -8.63
N THR A 14 8.75 -0.07 -7.75
CA THR A 14 10.06 -0.36 -7.17
C THR A 14 9.92 -1.69 -6.43
N MET A 15 10.34 -2.75 -7.09
CA MET A 15 10.32 -4.11 -6.54
C MET A 15 11.25 -4.13 -5.34
N TYR A 16 10.73 -4.52 -4.18
CA TYR A 16 11.51 -4.60 -2.96
C TYR A 16 12.05 -6.01 -2.77
N GLU A 17 13.36 -6.10 -2.58
CA GLU A 17 14.00 -7.39 -2.28
C GLU A 17 13.98 -7.67 -0.78
N CYS A 18 13.25 -8.71 -0.40
CA CYS A 18 13.38 -9.30 0.93
C CYS A 18 14.67 -10.12 0.97
N ARG A 19 15.63 -9.76 1.83
CA ARG A 19 16.90 -10.47 2.00
C ARG A 19 17.07 -11.04 3.40
N CYS A 20 17.79 -12.15 3.49
CA CYS A 20 18.16 -12.76 4.74
C CYS A 20 19.07 -11.82 5.56
N PRO A 21 18.79 -11.57 6.85
CA PRO A 21 19.57 -10.64 7.66
C PRO A 21 20.95 -11.18 8.05
N HIS A 22 21.22 -12.47 7.83
CA HIS A 22 22.49 -13.09 8.18
C HIS A 22 23.45 -13.20 6.99
N ASP A 23 22.98 -13.66 5.83
CA ASP A 23 23.82 -13.93 4.66
C ASP A 23 23.47 -13.05 3.44
N GLY A 24 22.48 -12.16 3.56
CA GLY A 24 22.08 -11.24 2.49
C GLY A 24 21.43 -11.90 1.27
N LYS A 25 21.21 -13.23 1.29
CA LYS A 25 20.58 -13.94 0.18
C LYS A 25 19.14 -13.49 0.00
N LYS A 26 18.72 -13.31 -1.25
CA LYS A 26 17.33 -12.97 -1.61
C LYS A 26 16.40 -14.11 -1.18
N LEU A 27 15.35 -13.75 -0.46
CA LEU A 27 14.30 -14.65 0.00
C LEU A 27 13.04 -14.50 -0.87
N ALA A 28 12.69 -13.27 -1.22
CA ALA A 28 11.60 -12.96 -2.13
C ALA A 28 11.79 -11.57 -2.76
N GLU A 29 10.98 -11.29 -3.76
CA GLU A 29 10.81 -9.97 -4.37
C GLU A 29 9.33 -9.63 -4.35
N LEU A 30 9.01 -8.44 -3.84
CA LEU A 30 7.63 -8.05 -3.57
C LEU A 30 7.36 -6.67 -4.17
N ALA A 31 6.25 -6.55 -4.87
CA ALA A 31 5.70 -5.24 -5.19
C ALA A 31 5.17 -4.60 -3.90
N ARG A 32 5.75 -3.48 -3.48
CA ARG A 32 5.25 -2.72 -2.33
C ARG A 32 4.22 -1.70 -2.80
N PRO A 33 3.03 -1.60 -2.19
CA PRO A 33 2.20 -0.42 -2.37
C PRO A 33 3.02 0.82 -1.94
N PRO A 34 2.74 2.02 -2.47
CA PRO A 34 3.42 3.26 -2.09
C PRO A 34 3.04 3.70 -0.65
N LEU A 35 3.31 2.85 0.33
CA LEU A 35 3.08 3.08 1.75
C LEU A 35 4.04 4.13 2.32
N ALA A 36 5.12 4.44 1.61
CA ALA A 36 6.15 5.38 2.05
C ALA A 36 5.60 6.78 2.37
N LEU A 37 4.47 7.15 1.76
CA LEU A 37 3.84 8.45 1.99
C LEU A 37 2.89 8.45 3.21
N GLY A 38 2.30 7.31 3.59
CA GLY A 38 1.27 7.24 4.65
C GLY A 38 -0.04 7.98 4.35
N HIS A 39 -0.11 8.72 3.24
CA HIS A 39 -1.26 9.47 2.76
C HIS A 39 -1.28 9.49 1.24
N TYR A 40 -2.43 9.80 0.67
CA TYR A 40 -2.60 10.06 -0.77
C TYR A 40 -3.53 11.25 -0.96
N ASP A 41 -3.25 12.07 -1.96
CA ASP A 41 -4.11 13.18 -2.33
C ASP A 41 -4.87 12.83 -3.62
N TYR A 42 -6.18 13.10 -3.65
CA TYR A 42 -6.99 12.89 -4.85
C TYR A 42 -8.05 13.99 -5.01
N PRO A 43 -8.47 14.28 -6.24
CA PRO A 43 -9.60 15.17 -6.49
C PRO A 43 -10.91 14.41 -6.22
N CYS A 44 -11.68 14.88 -5.25
CA CYS A 44 -13.04 14.42 -5.05
C CYS A 44 -13.95 14.96 -6.17
N GLU A 45 -14.99 14.22 -6.53
CA GLU A 45 -15.99 14.63 -7.53
C GLU A 45 -16.68 15.97 -7.22
N CYS A 46 -16.67 16.43 -5.96
CA CYS A 46 -17.17 17.75 -5.59
C CYS A 46 -16.18 18.90 -5.89
N GLY A 47 -15.05 18.61 -6.55
CA GLY A 47 -14.02 19.57 -6.92
C GLY A 47 -12.98 19.90 -5.83
N ARG A 48 -13.07 19.29 -4.64
CA ARG A 48 -12.10 19.49 -3.55
C ARG A 48 -10.97 18.48 -3.65
N TRP A 49 -9.76 18.91 -3.28
CA TRP A 49 -8.67 17.99 -2.99
C TRP A 49 -8.85 17.38 -1.61
N VAL A 50 -8.75 16.06 -1.53
CA VAL A 50 -8.91 15.31 -0.29
C VAL A 50 -7.62 14.55 -0.02
N ARG A 51 -7.14 14.66 1.21
CA ARG A 51 -6.01 13.91 1.72
C ARG A 51 -6.51 12.67 2.45
N GLY A 52 -6.43 11.53 1.77
CA GLY A 52 -6.70 10.22 2.34
C GLY A 52 -5.50 9.68 3.14
N GLN A 53 -5.77 8.72 4.01
CA GLN A 53 -4.78 8.05 4.84
C GLN A 53 -4.60 6.61 4.38
N ILE A 54 -3.37 6.11 4.50
CA ILE A 54 -3.10 4.68 4.37
C ILE A 54 -2.91 4.10 5.77
N ILE A 55 -3.77 3.16 6.14
CA ILE A 55 -3.75 2.53 7.48
C ILE A 55 -3.59 1.02 7.36
N LEU A 56 -2.95 0.41 8.36
CA LEU A 56 -3.01 -1.04 8.56
C LEU A 56 -4.25 -1.38 9.38
N GLU A 57 -5.14 -2.19 8.82
CA GLU A 57 -6.33 -2.67 9.51
C GLU A 57 -5.94 -3.71 10.58
N ARG A 58 -6.36 -3.45 11.82
CA ARG A 58 -6.06 -4.34 12.93
C ARG A 58 -6.84 -5.65 12.77
N GLY A 59 -6.12 -6.77 12.78
CA GLY A 59 -6.70 -8.12 12.80
C GLY A 59 -6.96 -8.76 11.45
N THR A 60 -6.64 -8.10 10.33
CA THR A 60 -6.92 -8.63 8.97
C THR A 60 -5.71 -8.63 8.03
N ASP A 61 -4.55 -8.16 8.50
CA ASP A 61 -3.33 -7.95 7.69
C ASP A 61 -3.57 -7.10 6.42
N CYS A 62 -4.71 -6.40 6.32
CA CYS A 62 -5.07 -5.58 5.17
C CYS A 62 -4.51 -4.17 5.32
N ILE A 63 -4.02 -3.62 4.22
CA ILE A 63 -3.66 -2.21 4.12
C ILE A 63 -4.79 -1.48 3.41
N LEU A 64 -5.33 -0.46 4.05
CA LEU A 64 -6.50 0.27 3.59
C LEU A 64 -6.15 1.70 3.20
N ALA A 65 -6.72 2.14 2.09
CA ALA A 65 -6.89 3.55 1.78
C ALA A 65 -8.23 4.03 2.33
N VAL A 66 -8.19 5.04 3.19
CA VAL A 66 -9.36 5.62 3.85
C VAL A 66 -9.39 7.12 3.64
N ASP A 67 -10.54 7.64 3.18
CA ASP A 67 -10.77 9.07 3.02
C ASP A 67 -12.20 9.46 3.38
N SER A 68 -12.36 10.74 3.70
CA SER A 68 -13.65 11.37 3.97
C SER A 68 -13.60 12.82 3.48
N CYS A 69 -14.47 13.14 2.53
CA CYS A 69 -14.66 14.49 2.03
C CYS A 69 -15.78 15.20 2.80
N PRO A 70 -15.70 16.52 3.08
CA PRO A 70 -16.79 17.28 3.69
C PRO A 70 -18.10 17.28 2.89
N CYS A 71 -18.09 16.85 1.62
CA CYS A 71 -19.31 16.67 0.82
C CYS A 71 -20.11 15.40 1.18
N GLY A 72 -19.61 14.58 2.12
CA GLY A 72 -20.25 13.34 2.57
C GLY A 72 -19.76 12.08 1.87
N ARG A 73 -18.88 12.19 0.86
CA ARG A 73 -18.26 11.02 0.23
C ARG A 73 -17.16 10.45 1.12
N MET A 74 -17.17 9.14 1.28
CA MET A 74 -16.20 8.40 2.06
C MET A 74 -15.74 7.18 1.26
N THR A 75 -14.45 6.87 1.33
CA THR A 75 -13.87 5.69 0.69
C THR A 75 -13.15 4.85 1.74
N ARG A 76 -13.34 3.53 1.66
CA ARG A 76 -12.53 2.53 2.37
C ARG A 76 -12.26 1.39 1.40
N ARG A 77 -11.02 1.22 0.98
CA ARG A 77 -10.63 0.17 0.01
C ARG A 77 -9.34 -0.52 0.40
N VAL A 78 -9.25 -1.82 0.13
CA VAL A 78 -8.00 -2.58 0.25
C VAL A 78 -7.06 -2.16 -0.87
N VAL A 79 -5.84 -1.80 -0.50
CA VAL A 79 -4.77 -1.41 -1.45
C VAL A 79 -3.53 -2.29 -1.35
N GLY A 80 -3.52 -3.24 -0.41
CA GLY A 80 -2.45 -4.21 -0.23
C GLY A 80 -2.68 -5.09 0.99
N HIS A 81 -1.75 -6.01 1.20
CA HIS A 81 -1.71 -6.89 2.37
C HIS A 81 -0.32 -6.85 2.98
N LEU A 82 -0.25 -6.93 4.31
CA LEU A 82 0.98 -7.15 5.05
C LEU A 82 1.50 -8.56 4.72
N VAL A 83 2.76 -8.64 4.33
CA VAL A 83 3.39 -9.94 4.03
C VAL A 83 4.51 -10.15 5.02
N ALA A 84 4.54 -11.35 5.63
CA ALA A 84 5.60 -11.80 6.50
C ALA A 84 6.33 -12.99 5.88
N ILE A 85 7.66 -12.91 5.79
CA ILE A 85 8.51 -13.98 5.26
C ILE A 85 9.38 -14.50 6.38
N GLN A 86 9.28 -15.80 6.64
CA GLN A 86 10.20 -16.47 7.55
C GLN A 86 11.42 -16.99 6.77
N CYS A 87 12.61 -16.53 7.16
CA CYS A 87 13.84 -17.10 6.63
C CYS A 87 14.00 -18.56 7.10
N SER A 88 14.07 -19.51 6.17
CA SER A 88 14.21 -20.95 6.51
C SER A 88 15.49 -21.29 7.28
N LYS A 89 16.57 -20.52 7.07
CA LYS A 89 17.85 -20.72 7.76
C LYS A 89 17.88 -20.06 9.13
N CYS A 90 17.59 -18.76 9.17
CA CYS A 90 17.73 -17.96 10.38
C CYS A 90 16.49 -18.01 11.28
N ARG A 91 15.37 -18.55 10.76
CA ARG A 91 14.04 -18.60 11.40
C ARG A 91 13.44 -17.24 11.78
N ARG A 92 14.11 -16.14 11.43
CA ARG A 92 13.64 -14.76 11.63
C ARG A 92 12.49 -14.45 10.66
N ILE A 93 11.49 -13.74 11.19
CA ILE A 93 10.36 -13.21 10.42
C ILE A 93 10.69 -11.78 10.00
N ILE A 94 10.45 -11.47 8.73
CA ILE A 94 10.63 -10.15 8.15
C ILE A 94 9.29 -9.72 7.57
N SER A 95 8.76 -8.59 8.00
CA SER A 95 7.44 -8.07 7.60
C SER A 95 7.58 -6.74 6.86
N PHE A 96 6.70 -6.48 5.87
CA PHE A 96 6.80 -5.35 4.94
C PHE A 96 5.48 -4.63 4.71
#